data_AF-A0AA39C6K9-F1
#
_entry.id   AF-A0AA39C6K9-F1
#
_cell.length_a   1.000
_cell.length_b   1.000
_cell.length_c   1.000
_cell.angle_alpha   90.00
_cell.angle_beta   90.00
_cell.angle_gamma   90.00
#
_symmetry.space_group_name_H-M   'P 1'
#
loop_
_entity.id
_entity.type
_entity.pdbx_description
1 polymer ?
#
loop_
_entity_poly.entity_id
_entity_poly.type
_entity_poly.pdbx_seq_one_letter_code
_entity_poly.pdbx_strand_id
1 'polypeptide(L)'
;MDRKWPTLVLDSLTKEKKQEYRRQAIERAQLLEEKKAKERREKQRELQRLAVRKQIELDNATINKIESIRDNHRQEAMADFENWRLHSEKPIFTDAQTITQPNRKGYRAPLEWFPNESTNDSNRETKLITESLDSVGTIKNLIPQNKNKIESENMNINCLNESEDTKNSFTDDKSCRNCTSNFEESSTLQQERSVIIHEMNIEKMNEMIQSKKEYDNRRGKEIIDKILTGKYRTSNRNIFEDTNTSTPMPRQCGTINVKFSERVFPTPARESHHLEEQEWLEKQAEARRKCGFASEDLRPEEQDPQWLKDKGDEFFKAGNYIAAISAYTHGIKLSDKMTSLYANRSAAQYALGNYRRCAEDCSTALQLMIPKCEGNRESRARCHARLGAALCKLSAPQHGIPELETALKLAPDNDTIKRDLDEAKNYFSFKD
;
A
#
# COMPACT_ATOMS: atom_id res chain seq x y z
N MET A 1 56.08 -9.31 44.97
CA MET A 1 55.24 -8.21 45.48
C MET A 1 53.85 -8.40 44.89
N ASP A 2 53.04 -9.21 45.55
CA ASP A 2 51.70 -9.58 45.09
C ASP A 2 50.76 -8.36 45.15
N ARG A 3 50.38 -7.84 43.98
CA ARG A 3 49.32 -6.84 43.87
C ARG A 3 47.98 -7.53 44.17
N LYS A 4 47.59 -7.53 45.44
CA LYS A 4 46.20 -7.82 45.85
C LYS A 4 45.32 -6.72 45.30
N TRP A 5 44.47 -7.06 44.34
CA TRP A 5 43.41 -6.17 43.87
C TRP A 5 42.49 -5.84 45.05
N PRO A 6 42.17 -4.56 45.30
CA PRO A 6 41.23 -4.20 46.35
C PRO A 6 39.91 -4.90 46.08
N THR A 7 39.47 -5.71 47.03
CA THR A 7 38.21 -6.45 46.98
C THR A 7 37.07 -5.45 46.73
N LEU A 8 36.22 -5.70 45.74
CA LEU A 8 35.05 -4.88 45.38
C LEU A 8 33.95 -4.84 46.47
N VAL A 9 34.23 -5.38 47.65
CA VAL A 9 33.29 -5.51 48.76
C VAL A 9 33.49 -4.30 49.68
N LEU A 10 32.57 -3.34 49.56
CA LEU A 10 32.46 -2.22 50.52
C LEU A 10 31.78 -2.73 51.79
N ASP A 11 32.57 -3.09 52.80
CA ASP A 11 32.11 -3.64 54.09
C ASP A 11 31.31 -2.64 54.94
N SER A 12 31.27 -1.36 54.56
CA SER A 12 30.63 -0.27 55.32
C SER A 12 29.27 0.20 54.76
N LEU A 13 28.70 -0.47 53.74
CA LEU A 13 27.44 -0.06 53.14
C LEU A 13 26.22 -0.64 53.89
N THR A 14 25.49 0.23 54.59
CA THR A 14 24.20 -0.12 55.21
C THR A 14 23.18 -0.57 54.16
N LYS A 15 22.25 -1.45 54.56
CA LYS A 15 21.19 -2.00 53.69
C LYS A 15 20.37 -0.90 53.01
N GLU A 16 20.11 0.19 53.73
CA GLU A 16 19.38 1.36 53.22
C GLU A 16 20.14 2.07 52.10
N LYS A 17 21.46 2.28 52.23
CA LYS A 17 22.28 2.86 51.16
C LYS A 17 22.28 2.00 49.90
N LYS A 18 22.34 0.67 50.04
CA LYS A 18 22.22 -0.28 48.91
C LYS A 18 20.87 -0.16 48.21
N GLN A 19 19.79 -0.05 48.97
CA GLN A 19 18.43 0.13 48.44
C GLN A 19 18.30 1.47 47.71
N GLU A 20 18.90 2.53 48.24
CA GLU A 20 18.89 3.85 47.64
C GLU A 20 19.66 3.89 46.31
N TYR A 21 20.86 3.31 46.25
CA TYR A 21 21.60 3.19 44.99
C TYR A 21 20.85 2.37 43.94
N ARG A 22 20.15 1.31 44.36
CA ARG A 22 19.29 0.53 43.46
C ARG A 22 18.14 1.37 42.90
N ARG A 23 17.50 2.18 43.75
CA ARG A 23 16.42 3.09 43.34
C ARG A 23 16.91 4.12 42.32
N GLN A 24 18.04 4.78 42.62
CA GLN A 24 18.65 5.77 41.72
C GLN A 24 19.08 5.17 40.38
N ALA A 25 19.60 3.94 40.38
CA ALA A 25 19.94 3.23 39.15
C ALA A 25 18.71 2.94 38.28
N ILE A 26 17.60 2.51 38.91
CA ILE A 26 16.33 2.26 38.21
C ILE A 26 15.75 3.57 37.65
N GLU A 27 15.74 4.64 38.44
CA GLU A 27 15.24 5.95 38.03
C GLU A 27 16.04 6.52 36.85
N ARG A 28 17.38 6.45 36.91
CA ARG A 28 18.25 6.83 35.79
C ARG A 28 17.98 6.01 34.53
N ALA A 29 17.75 4.71 34.67
CA ALA A 29 17.42 3.85 33.54
C ALA A 29 16.06 4.22 32.93
N GLN A 30 15.05 4.51 33.76
CA GLN A 30 13.73 4.94 33.31
C GLN A 30 13.79 6.29 32.58
N LEU A 31 14.50 7.28 33.12
CA LEU A 31 14.69 8.58 32.47
C LEU A 31 15.39 8.46 31.12
N LEU A 32 16.39 7.59 31.03
CA LEU A 32 17.13 7.35 29.79
C LEU A 32 16.24 6.68 28.73
N GLU A 33 15.40 5.71 29.13
CA GLU A 33 14.44 5.08 28.22
C GLU A 33 13.30 6.03 27.81
N GLU A 34 12.82 6.89 28.71
CA GLU A 34 11.84 7.91 28.38
C GLU A 34 12.40 8.91 27.35
N LYS A 35 13.65 9.36 27.54
CA LYS A 35 14.34 10.24 26.59
C LYS A 35 14.46 9.58 25.21
N LYS A 36 14.93 8.32 25.14
CA LYS A 36 14.98 7.57 23.88
C LYS A 36 13.59 7.41 23.25
N ALA A 37 12.56 7.13 24.04
CA ALA A 37 11.19 6.99 23.55
C ALA A 37 10.63 8.32 23.00
N LYS A 38 11.01 9.45 23.59
CA LYS A 38 10.67 10.79 23.09
C LYS A 38 11.38 11.09 21.78
N GLU A 39 12.69 10.83 21.69
CA GLU A 39 13.48 10.99 20.47
C GLU A 39 12.93 10.12 19.31
N ARG A 40 12.55 8.87 19.58
CA ARG A 40 11.89 8.01 18.57
C ARG A 40 10.57 8.61 18.07
N ARG A 41 9.73 9.13 18.97
CA ARG A 41 8.46 9.78 18.64
C ARG A 41 8.66 11.08 17.85
N GLU A 42 9.73 11.83 18.13
CA GLU A 42 10.09 13.03 17.37
C GLU A 42 10.54 12.69 15.95
N LYS A 43 11.47 11.73 15.81
CA LYS A 43 11.91 11.23 14.50
C LYS A 43 10.76 10.70 13.65
N GLN A 44 9.84 9.94 14.25
CA GLN A 44 8.68 9.42 13.53
C GLN A 44 7.76 10.55 13.03
N ARG A 45 7.51 11.57 13.87
CA ARG A 45 6.72 12.75 13.46
C ARG A 45 7.40 13.53 12.33
N GLU A 46 8.72 13.66 12.37
CA GLU A 46 9.49 14.33 11.32
C GLU A 46 9.44 13.57 10.00
N LEU A 47 9.64 12.25 10.03
CA LEU A 47 9.50 11.40 8.84
C LEU A 47 8.09 11.46 8.26
N GLN A 48 7.05 11.47 9.10
CA GLN A 48 5.67 11.65 8.64
C GLN A 48 5.44 13.00 7.95
N ARG A 49 5.99 14.08 8.51
CA ARG A 49 5.91 15.42 7.87
C ARG A 49 6.62 15.45 6.52
N LEU A 50 7.80 14.85 6.43
CA LEU A 50 8.56 14.76 5.18
C LEU A 50 7.81 13.92 4.13
N ALA A 51 7.21 12.80 4.53
CA ALA A 51 6.40 11.98 3.64
C ALA A 51 5.20 12.76 3.07
N VAL A 52 4.44 13.47 3.92
CA VAL A 52 3.32 14.30 3.49
C VAL A 52 3.78 15.42 2.55
N ARG A 53 4.90 16.08 2.86
CA ARG A 53 5.47 17.11 1.99
C ARG A 53 5.85 16.56 0.61
N LYS A 54 6.47 15.39 0.56
CA LYS A 54 6.80 14.72 -0.69
C LYS A 54 5.56 14.31 -1.49
N GLN A 55 4.49 13.87 -0.82
CA GLN A 55 3.23 13.59 -1.49
C GLN A 55 2.64 14.85 -2.14
N ILE A 56 2.60 15.97 -1.40
CA ILE A 56 2.12 17.26 -1.94
C ILE A 56 2.96 17.71 -3.14
N GLU A 57 4.29 17.55 -3.09
CA GLU A 57 5.18 17.89 -4.21
C GLU A 57 4.84 17.09 -5.48
N LEU A 58 4.59 15.78 -5.33
CA LEU A 58 4.17 14.92 -6.45
C LEU A 58 2.81 15.33 -6.99
N ASP A 59 1.84 15.56 -6.11
CA ASP A 59 0.48 15.95 -6.51
C ASP A 59 0.51 17.29 -7.25
N ASN A 60 1.25 18.28 -6.76
CA ASN A 60 1.43 19.56 -7.45
C ASN A 60 2.09 19.40 -8.82
N ALA A 61 3.11 18.53 -8.95
CA ALA A 61 3.73 18.26 -10.24
C ALA A 61 2.73 17.64 -11.24
N THR A 62 1.85 16.76 -10.77
CA THR A 62 0.80 16.19 -11.62
C THR A 62 -0.25 17.22 -12.03
N ILE A 63 -0.69 18.10 -11.12
CA ILE A 63 -1.64 19.17 -11.39
C ILE A 63 -1.06 20.14 -12.42
N ASN A 64 0.18 20.59 -12.23
CA ASN A 64 0.86 21.48 -13.18
C ASN A 64 0.97 20.87 -14.58
N LYS A 65 1.21 19.54 -14.67
CA LYS A 65 1.22 18.83 -15.95
C LYS A 65 -0.15 18.82 -16.61
N ILE A 66 -1.22 18.57 -15.85
CA ILE A 66 -2.60 18.60 -16.35
C ILE A 66 -2.96 20.01 -16.84
N GLU A 67 -2.59 21.04 -16.07
CA GLU A 67 -2.81 22.43 -16.44
C GLU A 67 -2.07 22.81 -17.71
N SER A 68 -0.80 22.39 -17.87
CA SER A 68 -0.05 22.58 -19.12
C SER A 68 -0.73 21.93 -20.32
N ILE A 69 -1.23 20.70 -20.18
CA ILE A 69 -1.97 20.02 -21.27
C ILE A 69 -3.26 20.77 -21.60
N ARG A 70 -4.01 21.20 -20.58
CA ARG A 70 -5.25 21.96 -20.76
C ARG A 70 -5.00 23.29 -21.46
N ASP A 71 -3.91 23.97 -21.10
CA ASP A 71 -3.53 25.24 -21.69
C ASP A 71 -3.07 25.07 -23.15
N ASN A 72 -2.36 23.98 -23.47
CA ASN A 72 -2.03 23.64 -24.85
C ASN A 72 -3.28 23.39 -25.69
N HIS A 73 -4.22 22.56 -25.21
CA HIS A 73 -5.50 22.34 -25.90
C HIS A 73 -6.29 23.64 -26.07
N ARG A 74 -6.25 24.54 -25.07
CA ARG A 74 -6.88 25.86 -25.17
C ARG A 74 -6.24 26.68 -26.27
N GLN A 75 -4.91 26.72 -26.34
CA GLN A 75 -4.17 27.46 -27.37
C GLN A 75 -4.47 26.91 -28.76
N GLU A 76 -4.49 25.59 -28.94
CA GLU A 76 -4.84 24.94 -30.21
C GLU A 76 -6.27 25.31 -30.64
N ALA A 77 -7.25 25.23 -29.73
CA ALA A 77 -8.63 25.60 -30.03
C ALA A 77 -8.78 27.10 -30.38
N MET A 78 -8.00 27.98 -29.73
CA MET A 78 -7.98 29.40 -30.09
C MET A 78 -7.33 29.64 -31.45
N ALA A 79 -6.25 28.94 -31.77
CA ALA A 79 -5.61 29.00 -33.08
C ALA A 79 -6.54 28.48 -34.20
N ASP A 80 -7.26 27.39 -33.96
CA ASP A 80 -8.27 26.86 -34.89
C ASP A 80 -9.41 27.85 -35.10
N PHE A 81 -9.85 28.52 -34.03
CA PHE A 81 -10.87 29.57 -34.12
C PHE A 81 -10.37 30.77 -34.94
N GLU A 82 -9.13 31.23 -34.71
CA GLU A 82 -8.52 32.30 -35.50
C GLU A 82 -8.32 31.91 -36.96
N ASN A 83 -7.87 30.68 -37.22
CA ASN A 83 -7.76 30.12 -38.56
C ASN A 83 -9.12 30.10 -39.26
N TRP A 84 -10.16 29.55 -38.62
CA TRP A 84 -11.51 29.56 -39.16
C TRP A 84 -11.96 30.99 -39.47
N ARG A 85 -11.72 31.93 -38.55
CA ARG A 85 -12.09 33.33 -38.71
C ARG A 85 -11.39 34.01 -39.89
N LEU A 86 -10.11 33.74 -40.11
CA LEU A 86 -9.38 34.27 -41.27
C LEU A 86 -9.90 33.70 -42.59
N HIS A 87 -10.39 32.46 -42.57
CA HIS A 87 -10.92 31.78 -43.76
C HIS A 87 -12.42 32.01 -43.97
N SER A 88 -13.16 32.53 -42.98
CA SER A 88 -14.62 32.57 -43.01
C SER A 88 -15.26 33.80 -43.68
N GLU A 89 -14.48 34.70 -44.30
CA GLU A 89 -15.06 35.74 -45.15
C GLU A 89 -14.35 35.89 -46.51
N LYS A 90 -15.00 35.37 -47.56
CA LYS A 90 -15.45 36.27 -48.64
C LYS A 90 -16.98 36.24 -48.65
N PRO A 91 -17.66 37.39 -48.55
CA PRO A 91 -19.12 37.41 -48.57
C PRO A 91 -19.64 36.88 -49.90
N ILE A 92 -20.71 36.07 -49.85
CA ILE A 92 -21.35 35.38 -51.00
C ILE A 92 -21.94 36.37 -52.04
N PHE A 93 -22.02 37.66 -51.73
CA PHE A 93 -22.52 38.67 -52.67
C PHE A 93 -21.39 39.62 -53.10
N THR A 94 -20.78 39.32 -54.25
CA THR A 94 -19.84 40.23 -54.94
C THR A 94 -20.54 41.26 -55.84
N ASP A 95 -21.87 41.18 -56.04
CA ASP A 95 -22.60 41.97 -57.06
C ASP A 95 -23.76 42.84 -56.52
N ALA A 96 -23.75 43.24 -55.24
CA ALA A 96 -24.76 44.17 -54.73
C ALA A 96 -24.18 45.59 -54.54
N GLN A 97 -24.68 46.54 -55.33
CA GLN A 97 -24.39 47.97 -55.18
C GLN A 97 -24.61 48.44 -53.73
N THR A 98 -23.64 49.18 -53.24
CA THR A 98 -23.52 49.68 -51.87
C THR A 98 -24.72 50.49 -51.41
N ILE A 99 -25.47 49.97 -50.43
CA ILE A 99 -26.12 50.78 -49.39
C ILE A 99 -25.73 50.17 -48.05
N THR A 100 -24.68 50.72 -47.43
CA THR A 100 -24.25 50.38 -46.08
C THR A 100 -25.30 50.87 -45.07
N GLN A 101 -25.96 49.96 -44.35
CA GLN A 101 -26.80 50.35 -43.23
C GLN A 101 -25.95 50.91 -42.07
N PRO A 102 -26.30 52.08 -41.49
CA PRO A 102 -25.47 52.77 -40.47
C PRO A 102 -25.43 52.05 -39.11
N ASN A 103 -26.08 50.89 -38.96
CA ASN A 103 -26.22 50.19 -37.68
C ASN A 103 -25.36 48.92 -37.54
N ARG A 104 -24.44 48.64 -38.47
CA ARG A 104 -23.36 47.69 -38.18
C ARG A 104 -22.32 48.41 -37.33
N LYS A 105 -22.35 48.16 -36.01
CA LYS A 105 -21.22 48.49 -35.15
C LYS A 105 -19.97 47.88 -35.79
N GLY A 106 -19.03 48.73 -36.21
CA GLY A 106 -17.72 48.28 -36.65
C GLY A 106 -17.12 47.33 -35.61
N TYR A 107 -16.42 46.31 -36.09
CA TYR A 107 -15.82 45.27 -35.27
C TYR A 107 -15.08 45.89 -34.06
N ARG A 108 -15.49 45.53 -32.84
CA ARG A 108 -14.68 45.75 -31.63
C ARG A 108 -13.83 44.52 -31.44
N ALA A 109 -12.52 44.70 -31.31
CA ALA A 109 -11.64 43.63 -30.86
C ALA A 109 -12.19 43.04 -29.55
N PRO A 110 -12.21 41.71 -29.38
CA PRO A 110 -12.48 41.06 -28.12
C PRO A 110 -11.63 41.75 -27.06
N LEU A 111 -12.25 42.09 -25.92
CA LEU A 111 -11.48 42.43 -24.74
C LEU A 111 -10.49 41.28 -24.51
N GLU A 112 -9.24 41.59 -24.20
CA GLU A 112 -8.30 40.59 -23.70
C GLU A 112 -8.84 40.13 -22.33
N TRP A 113 -9.70 39.12 -22.32
CA TRP A 113 -10.28 38.60 -21.08
C TRP A 113 -9.20 38.00 -20.17
N PHE A 114 -8.03 37.69 -20.75
CA PHE A 114 -6.88 37.12 -20.05
C PHE A 114 -5.60 37.77 -20.56
N PRO A 115 -4.73 38.29 -19.69
CA PRO A 115 -3.44 38.83 -20.08
C PRO A 115 -2.56 37.71 -20.65
N ASN A 116 -1.95 37.96 -21.81
CA ASN A 116 -0.95 37.08 -22.40
C ASN A 116 0.33 37.16 -21.55
N GLU A 117 0.69 36.10 -20.83
CA GLU A 117 1.89 36.02 -19.98
C GLU A 117 3.23 36.04 -20.76
N SER A 118 3.23 36.39 -22.05
CA SER A 118 4.44 36.48 -22.87
C SER A 118 4.94 37.90 -23.13
N THR A 119 4.38 38.92 -22.46
CA THR A 119 4.98 40.27 -22.45
C THR A 119 5.65 40.55 -21.11
N ASN A 120 6.95 40.87 -21.16
CA ASN A 120 7.69 41.48 -20.05
C ASN A 120 6.98 42.78 -19.64
N ASP A 121 6.08 42.71 -18.65
CA ASP A 121 5.43 43.88 -18.05
C ASP A 121 6.10 44.22 -16.71
N SER A 122 7.41 44.49 -16.75
CA SER A 122 8.14 45.11 -15.64
C SER A 122 7.85 46.63 -15.49
N ASN A 123 6.82 47.16 -16.16
CA ASN A 123 6.49 48.58 -16.15
C ASN A 123 5.00 48.90 -15.88
N ARG A 124 4.18 47.93 -15.44
CA ARG A 124 2.77 48.20 -15.07
C ARG A 124 2.50 48.34 -13.57
N GLU A 125 3.37 47.85 -12.70
CA GLU A 125 3.22 48.07 -11.25
C GLU A 125 3.63 49.47 -10.78
N THR A 126 4.36 50.24 -11.58
CA THR A 126 4.82 51.59 -11.21
C THR A 126 3.89 52.73 -11.67
N LYS A 127 2.77 52.43 -12.34
CA LYS A 127 1.83 53.45 -12.85
C LYS A 127 0.47 53.51 -12.14
N LEU A 128 0.18 52.57 -11.25
CA LEU A 128 -1.06 52.57 -10.45
C LEU A 128 -0.86 53.04 -9.00
N ILE A 129 0.38 53.40 -8.62
CA ILE A 129 0.73 53.87 -7.27
C ILE A 129 0.94 55.40 -7.21
N THR A 130 1.01 56.10 -8.35
CA THR A 130 1.24 57.56 -8.37
C THR A 130 -0.01 58.42 -8.61
N GLU A 131 -1.20 57.84 -8.75
CA GLU A 131 -2.45 58.60 -9.04
C GLU A 131 -3.56 58.43 -7.98
N SER A 132 -3.31 57.76 -6.85
CA SER A 132 -4.29 57.61 -5.77
C SER A 132 -3.88 58.23 -4.42
N LEU A 133 -2.83 59.06 -4.40
CA LEU A 133 -2.32 59.70 -3.17
C LEU A 133 -2.51 61.23 -3.10
N ASP A 134 -3.34 61.80 -3.97
CA ASP A 134 -3.78 63.21 -3.87
C ASP A 134 -5.30 63.32 -3.70
N SER A 135 -5.86 62.71 -2.66
CA SER A 135 -7.04 63.29 -1.98
C SER A 135 -7.35 62.58 -0.66
N VAL A 136 -7.72 63.40 0.32
CA VAL A 136 -8.18 63.07 1.68
C VAL A 136 -7.05 62.78 2.67
N GLY A 137 -6.74 63.84 3.41
CA GLY A 137 -5.79 63.82 4.51
C GLY A 137 -6.34 63.26 5.81
N THR A 138 -5.41 63.24 6.77
CA THR A 138 -5.64 63.23 8.21
C THR A 138 -6.32 61.98 8.76
N ILE A 139 -5.52 61.06 9.31
CA ILE A 139 -5.45 60.85 10.76
C ILE A 139 -4.08 60.27 11.11
N LYS A 140 -3.44 60.92 12.08
CA LYS A 140 -2.16 60.60 12.69
C LYS A 140 -2.29 59.42 13.68
N ASN A 141 -1.16 58.76 13.92
CA ASN A 141 -0.77 57.98 15.12
C ASN A 141 -1.48 56.61 15.26
N LEU A 142 -0.78 55.47 15.33
CA LEU A 142 0.27 55.12 16.29
C LEU A 142 1.30 54.11 15.71
N ILE A 143 2.55 54.31 16.13
CA ILE A 143 3.83 53.61 15.90
C ILE A 143 4.18 52.88 17.24
N PRO A 144 5.09 51.87 17.39
CA PRO A 144 5.65 50.87 16.45
C PRO A 144 6.27 49.56 17.08
N GLN A 145 7.06 48.82 16.26
CA GLN A 145 8.25 47.95 16.55
C GLN A 145 8.03 46.53 17.16
N ASN A 146 8.74 45.44 16.80
CA ASN A 146 10.14 45.29 16.33
C ASN A 146 10.43 43.88 15.71
N LYS A 147 11.17 43.87 14.58
CA LYS A 147 12.34 43.04 14.13
C LYS A 147 12.51 41.52 14.43
N ASN A 148 12.85 40.76 13.36
CA ASN A 148 14.11 40.00 13.10
C ASN A 148 13.83 38.90 12.03
N LYS A 149 14.28 38.98 10.77
CA LYS A 149 15.62 38.70 10.17
C LYS A 149 16.08 37.23 10.32
N ILE A 150 16.26 36.52 9.20
CA ILE A 150 17.53 35.91 8.70
C ILE A 150 17.26 34.93 7.53
N GLU A 151 18.17 35.00 6.57
CA GLU A 151 18.31 34.27 5.29
C GLU A 151 18.82 32.82 5.45
N SER A 152 18.64 32.00 4.39
CA SER A 152 19.52 30.87 4.04
C SER A 152 19.19 30.42 2.60
N GLU A 153 19.99 30.79 1.60
CA GLU A 153 21.14 30.04 1.05
C GLU A 153 20.76 28.87 0.11
N ASN A 154 21.13 29.06 -1.15
CA ASN A 154 21.08 28.10 -2.25
C ASN A 154 22.10 26.98 -2.05
N MET A 155 21.74 25.74 -2.42
CA MET A 155 22.69 24.75 -2.90
C MET A 155 22.14 24.02 -4.12
N ASN A 156 23.00 23.97 -5.13
CA ASN A 156 22.83 23.52 -6.49
C ASN A 156 23.19 22.03 -6.62
N ILE A 157 22.78 21.41 -7.73
CA ILE A 157 23.52 20.42 -8.57
C ILE A 157 22.57 19.37 -9.18
N ASN A 158 22.29 19.63 -10.46
CA ASN A 158 22.36 18.76 -11.65
C ASN A 158 21.94 17.28 -11.56
N CYS A 159 20.91 16.94 -12.35
CA CYS A 159 20.77 15.63 -12.97
C CYS A 159 21.00 15.78 -14.48
N LEU A 160 22.04 15.10 -14.97
CA LEU A 160 22.30 14.86 -16.39
C LEU A 160 21.39 13.72 -16.87
N ASN A 161 20.75 13.97 -18.03
CA ASN A 161 20.05 12.98 -18.85
C ASN A 161 21.03 12.38 -19.85
N GLU A 162 20.85 11.10 -20.16
CA GLU A 162 21.17 10.40 -21.43
C GLU A 162 20.27 9.14 -21.43
N SER A 163 19.12 9.11 -22.11
CA SER A 163 18.83 8.98 -23.55
C SER A 163 19.10 7.59 -24.14
N GLU A 164 18.06 7.04 -24.76
CA GLU A 164 17.99 6.26 -26.02
C GLU A 164 16.92 5.17 -25.87
N ASP A 165 15.72 5.41 -26.39
CA ASP A 165 15.30 5.23 -27.80
C ASP A 165 15.07 3.77 -28.18
N THR A 166 13.80 3.41 -28.39
CA THR A 166 13.41 2.78 -29.66
C THR A 166 11.95 3.10 -29.98
N LYS A 167 11.79 3.66 -31.17
CA LYS A 167 10.56 4.00 -31.89
C LYS A 167 9.81 2.76 -32.36
N ASN A 168 8.51 2.95 -32.55
CA ASN A 168 7.65 2.45 -33.63
C ASN A 168 6.29 2.04 -33.02
N SER A 169 5.14 2.36 -33.57
CA SER A 169 4.74 3.09 -34.77
C SER A 169 3.20 2.94 -34.83
N PHE A 170 2.57 3.70 -35.72
CA PHE A 170 1.28 3.40 -36.34
C PHE A 170 -0.01 3.96 -35.70
N THR A 171 -0.49 4.97 -36.44
CA THR A 171 -1.86 5.30 -36.83
C THR A 171 -2.82 5.88 -35.80
N ASP A 172 -3.00 7.18 -35.97
CA ASP A 172 -4.22 7.94 -35.73
C ASP A 172 -5.48 7.16 -36.13
N ASP A 173 -6.46 7.15 -35.25
CA ASP A 173 -7.84 7.51 -35.61
C ASP A 173 -8.61 7.93 -34.34
N LYS A 174 -8.88 9.24 -34.25
CA LYS A 174 -9.91 9.80 -33.36
C LYS A 174 -11.23 9.79 -34.12
N SER A 175 -12.28 9.24 -33.54
CA SER A 175 -13.37 10.05 -32.97
C SER A 175 -14.57 9.18 -32.60
N CYS A 176 -15.29 9.63 -31.58
CA CYS A 176 -16.67 9.23 -31.36
C CYS A 176 -17.44 10.49 -30.97
N ARG A 177 -18.40 10.91 -31.80
CA ARG A 177 -19.71 11.46 -31.40
C ARG A 177 -20.60 11.85 -32.57
N ASN A 178 -21.78 11.22 -32.57
CA ASN A 178 -23.12 11.67 -32.94
C ASN A 178 -23.39 12.34 -34.30
N CYS A 179 -24.07 11.56 -35.13
CA CYS A 179 -24.83 12.00 -36.29
C CYS A 179 -26.23 12.48 -35.89
N THR A 180 -26.60 13.62 -36.44
CA THR A 180 -27.95 14.18 -36.50
C THR A 180 -28.86 13.36 -37.44
N SER A 181 -30.14 13.31 -37.09
CA SER A 181 -31.24 12.69 -37.83
C SER A 181 -31.59 13.40 -39.15
N ASN A 182 -31.89 12.63 -40.20
CA ASN A 182 -33.09 12.75 -41.07
C ASN A 182 -32.93 11.92 -42.36
N PHE A 183 -33.79 10.90 -42.59
CA PHE A 183 -34.39 10.62 -43.91
C PHE A 183 -35.63 9.70 -43.78
N GLU A 184 -36.54 9.86 -44.73
CA GLU A 184 -37.98 9.51 -44.73
C GLU A 184 -38.34 8.12 -45.29
N GLU A 185 -39.50 7.65 -44.82
CA GLU A 185 -40.57 6.83 -45.45
C GLU A 185 -40.28 5.60 -46.34
N SER A 186 -40.90 4.45 -45.97
CA SER A 186 -41.99 3.79 -46.75
C SER A 186 -42.46 2.46 -46.13
N SER A 187 -43.74 2.44 -45.69
CA SER A 187 -44.74 1.35 -45.78
C SER A 187 -44.39 -0.11 -45.46
N THR A 188 -44.96 -0.67 -44.38
CA THR A 188 -46.15 -1.56 -44.44
C THR A 188 -46.60 -2.00 -43.04
N LEU A 189 -47.89 -1.78 -42.78
CA LEU A 189 -48.66 -2.32 -41.66
C LEU A 189 -49.00 -3.79 -41.93
N GLN A 190 -48.79 -4.68 -40.95
CA GLN A 190 -49.84 -5.47 -40.29
C GLN A 190 -49.24 -6.61 -39.45
N GLN A 191 -49.71 -6.67 -38.19
CA GLN A 191 -49.87 -7.86 -37.32
C GLN A 191 -48.64 -8.78 -37.16
N GLU A 192 -48.08 -8.94 -35.96
CA GLU A 192 -48.71 -9.65 -34.84
C GLU A 192 -48.15 -9.16 -33.49
N ARG A 193 -49.01 -8.63 -32.62
CA ARG A 193 -48.71 -8.45 -31.20
C ARG A 193 -49.04 -9.77 -30.49
N SER A 194 -48.03 -10.51 -30.04
CA SER A 194 -48.19 -11.60 -29.08
C SER A 194 -48.06 -11.04 -27.66
N VAL A 195 -49.22 -10.99 -27.02
CA VAL A 195 -49.44 -10.76 -25.58
C VAL A 195 -48.82 -11.91 -24.78
N ILE A 196 -48.02 -11.62 -23.76
CA ILE A 196 -48.06 -12.20 -22.39
C ILE A 196 -47.25 -11.23 -21.50
N ILE A 197 -47.92 -10.18 -21.02
CA ILE A 197 -47.62 -9.59 -19.72
C ILE A 197 -48.60 -10.29 -18.78
N HIS A 198 -48.12 -11.19 -17.93
CA HIS A 198 -48.97 -11.80 -16.93
C HIS A 198 -49.14 -10.81 -15.78
N GLU A 199 -50.33 -10.23 -15.72
CA GLU A 199 -50.80 -9.29 -14.72
C GLU A 199 -50.62 -9.88 -13.31
N MET A 200 -49.88 -9.19 -12.44
CA MET A 200 -50.03 -9.38 -11.01
C MET A 200 -51.43 -8.86 -10.63
N ASN A 201 -52.35 -9.79 -10.39
CA ASN A 201 -53.72 -9.46 -9.99
C ASN A 201 -53.71 -8.58 -8.74
N ILE A 202 -54.35 -7.42 -8.82
CA ILE A 202 -54.40 -6.36 -7.79
C ILE A 202 -54.88 -6.92 -6.44
N GLU A 203 -55.70 -7.97 -6.45
CA GLU A 203 -56.15 -8.70 -5.26
C GLU A 203 -55.00 -9.30 -4.44
N LYS A 204 -54.02 -9.93 -5.09
CA LYS A 204 -52.85 -10.52 -4.39
C LYS A 204 -51.94 -9.45 -3.79
N MET A 205 -51.85 -8.29 -4.44
CA MET A 205 -51.10 -7.15 -3.90
C MET A 205 -51.79 -6.59 -2.65
N ASN A 206 -53.12 -6.54 -2.65
CA ASN A 206 -53.91 -6.08 -1.50
C ASN A 206 -53.87 -7.07 -0.32
N GLU A 207 -53.87 -8.38 -0.58
CA GLU A 207 -53.65 -9.41 0.47
C GLU A 207 -52.26 -9.29 1.12
N MET A 208 -51.23 -8.99 0.34
CA MET A 208 -49.87 -8.79 0.86
C MET A 208 -49.77 -7.50 1.70
N ILE A 209 -50.50 -6.45 1.33
CA ILE A 209 -50.57 -5.20 2.11
C ILE A 209 -51.39 -5.41 3.40
N GLN A 210 -52.48 -6.18 3.35
CA GLN A 210 -53.28 -6.51 4.55
C GLN A 210 -52.50 -7.40 5.52
N SER A 211 -51.81 -8.44 5.05
CA SER A 211 -50.97 -9.30 5.90
C SER A 211 -49.81 -8.54 6.55
N LYS A 212 -49.22 -7.56 5.86
CA LYS A 212 -48.18 -6.69 6.43
C LYS A 212 -48.75 -5.73 7.48
N LYS A 213 -49.94 -5.16 7.25
CA LYS A 213 -50.66 -4.35 8.26
C LYS A 213 -51.08 -5.17 9.49
N GLU A 214 -51.43 -6.44 9.33
CA GLU A 214 -51.68 -7.35 10.47
C GLU A 214 -50.42 -7.74 11.23
N TYR A 215 -49.29 -7.92 10.54
CA TYR A 215 -48.00 -8.26 11.15
C TYR A 215 -47.48 -7.11 12.02
N ASP A 216 -47.56 -5.87 11.54
CA ASP A 216 -47.12 -4.68 12.30
C ASP A 216 -48.05 -4.37 13.49
N ASN A 217 -49.34 -4.73 13.39
CA ASN A 217 -50.31 -4.55 14.50
C ASN A 217 -50.14 -5.57 15.65
N ARG A 218 -49.52 -6.74 15.43
CA ARG A 218 -49.37 -7.78 16.48
C ARG A 218 -48.21 -7.50 17.43
N ARG A 219 -47.11 -6.89 16.95
CA ARG A 219 -45.87 -6.77 17.74
C ARG A 219 -45.89 -5.66 18.81
N GLY A 220 -46.71 -4.62 18.63
CA GLY A 220 -46.82 -3.50 19.59
C GLY A 220 -47.97 -3.63 20.59
N LYS A 221 -49.09 -4.25 20.17
CA LYS A 221 -50.34 -4.24 20.95
C LYS A 221 -50.29 -5.15 22.18
N GLU A 222 -49.61 -6.29 22.08
CA GLU A 222 -49.43 -7.23 23.21
C GLU A 222 -48.59 -6.64 24.36
N ILE A 223 -47.64 -5.76 24.06
CA ILE A 223 -46.80 -5.09 25.06
C ILE A 223 -47.64 -4.02 25.79
N ILE A 224 -48.43 -3.26 25.04
CA ILE A 224 -49.32 -2.22 25.58
C ILE A 224 -50.45 -2.85 26.40
N ASP A 225 -51.05 -3.96 25.96
CA ASP A 225 -52.05 -4.71 26.73
C ASP A 225 -51.47 -5.31 28.02
N LYS A 226 -50.21 -5.77 28.02
CA LYS A 226 -49.53 -6.25 29.24
C LYS A 226 -49.27 -5.13 30.25
N ILE A 227 -49.06 -3.90 29.78
CA ILE A 227 -48.91 -2.71 30.61
C ILE A 227 -50.27 -2.25 31.17
N LEU A 228 -51.31 -2.21 30.34
CA LEU A 228 -52.67 -1.82 30.74
C LEU A 228 -53.36 -2.83 31.67
N THR A 229 -53.07 -4.13 31.51
CA THR A 229 -53.63 -5.20 32.36
C THR A 229 -52.88 -5.39 33.70
N GLY A 230 -51.90 -4.53 34.00
CA GLY A 230 -51.16 -4.56 35.27
C GLY A 230 -50.29 -5.80 35.49
N LYS A 231 -50.02 -6.58 34.43
CA LYS A 231 -49.19 -7.81 34.49
C LYS A 231 -47.73 -7.58 34.11
N TYR A 232 -47.30 -6.33 33.98
CA TYR A 232 -45.89 -6.03 33.81
C TYR A 232 -45.18 -6.15 35.16
N ARG A 233 -44.34 -7.18 35.33
CA ARG A 233 -43.50 -7.34 36.52
C ARG A 233 -42.44 -6.24 36.51
N THR A 234 -42.73 -5.11 37.14
CA THR A 234 -41.69 -4.19 37.58
C THR A 234 -40.90 -4.88 38.68
N SER A 235 -39.75 -5.44 38.31
CA SER A 235 -38.75 -5.83 39.30
C SER A 235 -38.32 -4.55 40.02
N ASN A 236 -38.86 -4.33 41.22
CA ASN A 236 -38.30 -3.37 42.17
C ASN A 236 -36.81 -3.69 42.33
N ARG A 237 -35.94 -2.87 41.72
CA ARG A 237 -34.56 -2.72 42.16
C ARG A 237 -34.37 -1.25 42.43
N ASN A 238 -34.12 -0.97 43.71
CA ASN A 238 -33.71 0.32 44.23
C ASN A 238 -32.54 0.85 43.41
N ILE A 239 -32.56 2.15 43.11
CA ILE A 239 -31.57 2.86 42.28
C ILE A 239 -30.14 2.84 42.86
N PHE A 240 -29.95 2.38 44.11
CA PHE A 240 -28.67 2.45 44.83
C PHE A 240 -28.11 1.12 45.35
N GLU A 241 -28.58 -0.03 44.86
CA GLU A 241 -27.94 -1.32 45.19
C GLU A 241 -27.19 -1.88 43.98
N ASP A 242 -25.89 -1.56 43.92
CA ASP A 242 -24.92 -2.15 43.02
C ASP A 242 -24.71 -3.64 43.38
N THR A 243 -25.56 -4.51 42.82
CA THR A 243 -25.26 -5.93 42.79
C THR A 243 -24.06 -6.12 41.86
N ASN A 244 -22.88 -6.37 42.45
CA ASN A 244 -21.66 -6.87 41.83
C ASN A 244 -21.81 -7.16 40.34
N THR A 245 -21.41 -6.17 39.53
CA THR A 245 -21.40 -6.26 38.07
C THR A 245 -20.52 -7.43 37.66
N SER A 246 -21.14 -8.60 37.45
CA SER A 246 -20.52 -9.67 36.68
C SER A 246 -20.35 -9.13 35.27
N THR A 247 -19.14 -8.66 34.97
CA THR A 247 -18.74 -8.35 33.60
C THR A 247 -19.15 -9.52 32.72
N PRO A 248 -19.96 -9.30 31.67
CA PRO A 248 -20.39 -10.38 30.80
C PRO A 248 -19.14 -11.06 30.24
N MET A 249 -19.15 -12.40 30.21
CA MET A 249 -18.02 -13.15 29.69
C MET A 249 -17.65 -12.66 28.28
N PRO A 250 -16.34 -12.56 27.96
CA PRO A 250 -15.90 -12.23 26.61
C PRO A 250 -16.58 -13.16 25.61
N ARG A 251 -17.12 -12.58 24.53
CA ARG A 251 -17.73 -13.37 23.45
C ARG A 251 -16.71 -14.39 22.93
N GLN A 252 -17.13 -15.65 22.80
CA GLN A 252 -16.29 -16.69 22.20
C GLN A 252 -16.05 -16.36 20.73
N CYS A 253 -14.81 -16.54 20.27
CA CYS A 253 -14.49 -16.38 18.86
C CYS A 253 -15.15 -17.51 18.06
N GLY A 254 -16.07 -17.15 17.17
CA GLY A 254 -16.69 -18.06 16.20
C GLY A 254 -16.23 -17.72 14.79
N THR A 255 -15.87 -18.72 14.00
CA THR A 255 -15.57 -18.55 12.58
C THR A 255 -16.88 -18.57 11.80
N ILE A 256 -17.29 -17.42 11.26
CA ILE A 256 -18.43 -17.36 10.34
C ILE A 256 -17.91 -17.75 8.96
N ASN A 257 -18.27 -18.94 8.51
CA ASN A 257 -18.02 -19.35 7.13
C ASN A 257 -19.00 -18.61 6.21
N VAL A 258 -18.60 -17.43 5.75
CA VAL A 258 -19.32 -16.69 4.73
C VAL A 258 -19.05 -17.34 3.38
N LYS A 259 -20.02 -18.07 2.85
CA LYS A 259 -20.01 -18.46 1.44
C LYS A 259 -20.61 -17.30 0.63
N PHE A 260 -19.75 -16.54 -0.03
CA PHE A 260 -20.21 -15.54 -0.98
C PHE A 260 -20.83 -16.27 -2.17
N SER A 261 -22.06 -15.89 -2.53
CA SER A 261 -22.66 -16.32 -3.79
C SER A 261 -21.80 -15.80 -4.94
N GLU A 262 -21.49 -16.65 -5.91
CA GLU A 262 -20.78 -16.21 -7.13
C GLU A 262 -21.58 -15.08 -7.77
N ARG A 263 -20.90 -13.97 -8.05
CA ARG A 263 -21.50 -12.77 -8.59
C ARG A 263 -21.73 -12.99 -10.08
N VAL A 264 -22.81 -13.68 -10.44
CA VAL A 264 -23.25 -13.76 -11.82
C VAL A 264 -23.94 -12.45 -12.15
N PHE A 265 -23.24 -11.58 -12.86
CA PHE A 265 -23.79 -10.34 -13.36
C PHE A 265 -24.44 -10.60 -14.73
N PRO A 266 -25.78 -10.55 -14.86
CA PRO A 266 -26.41 -10.44 -16.17
C PRO A 266 -26.48 -8.94 -16.54
N THR A 267 -25.38 -8.20 -16.46
CA THR A 267 -25.34 -6.86 -17.05
C THR A 267 -25.10 -7.02 -18.55
N PRO A 268 -25.89 -6.37 -19.42
CA PRO A 268 -25.62 -6.35 -20.85
C PRO A 268 -24.16 -5.94 -21.09
N ALA A 269 -23.45 -6.64 -21.98
CA ALA A 269 -22.00 -6.48 -22.24
C ALA A 269 -21.55 -5.04 -22.60
N ARG A 270 -22.49 -4.13 -22.81
CA ARG A 270 -22.26 -2.71 -23.08
C ARG A 270 -21.87 -1.90 -21.83
N GLU A 271 -22.24 -2.36 -20.63
CA GLU A 271 -21.95 -1.69 -19.35
C GLU A 271 -20.98 -2.49 -18.47
N SER A 272 -20.44 -3.60 -18.97
CA SER A 272 -19.49 -4.42 -18.22
C SER A 272 -18.10 -3.77 -18.25
N HIS A 273 -17.69 -3.18 -17.13
CA HIS A 273 -16.29 -2.78 -16.85
C HIS A 273 -15.35 -4.00 -16.66
N HIS A 274 -15.73 -5.19 -17.14
CA HIS A 274 -15.00 -6.43 -16.91
C HIS A 274 -13.55 -6.39 -17.38
N LEU A 275 -13.28 -5.78 -18.54
CA LEU A 275 -11.91 -5.58 -19.04
C LEU A 275 -11.09 -4.69 -18.10
N GLU A 276 -11.66 -3.58 -17.63
CA GLU A 276 -10.97 -2.68 -16.69
C GLU A 276 -10.77 -3.31 -15.31
N GLU A 277 -11.73 -4.10 -14.84
CA GLU A 277 -11.61 -4.89 -13.60
C GLU A 277 -10.50 -5.94 -13.71
N GLN A 278 -10.42 -6.65 -14.85
CA GLN A 278 -9.34 -7.61 -15.12
C GLN A 278 -7.99 -6.92 -15.19
N GLU A 279 -7.86 -5.81 -15.92
CA GLU A 279 -6.62 -5.04 -15.98
C GLU A 279 -6.18 -4.53 -14.60
N TRP A 280 -7.14 -4.11 -13.76
CA TRP A 280 -6.84 -3.67 -12.41
C TRP A 280 -6.31 -4.82 -11.54
N LEU A 281 -6.92 -6.01 -11.64
CA LEU A 281 -6.45 -7.22 -10.97
C LEU A 281 -5.06 -7.64 -11.48
N GLU A 282 -4.81 -7.58 -12.78
CA GLU A 282 -3.51 -7.87 -13.39
C GLU A 282 -2.43 -6.88 -12.92
N LYS A 283 -2.72 -5.57 -12.93
CA LYS A 283 -1.81 -4.55 -12.39
C LYS A 283 -1.51 -4.76 -10.92
N GLN A 284 -2.50 -5.18 -10.14
CA GLN A 284 -2.32 -5.49 -8.72
C GLN A 284 -1.47 -6.76 -8.52
N ALA A 285 -1.69 -7.81 -9.32
CA ALA A 285 -0.88 -9.02 -9.30
C ALA A 285 0.57 -8.74 -9.73
N GLU A 286 0.78 -7.93 -10.77
CA GLU A 286 2.11 -7.51 -11.21
C GLU A 286 2.85 -6.71 -10.13
N ALA A 287 2.15 -5.78 -9.47
CA ALA A 287 2.70 -5.03 -8.34
C ALA A 287 3.06 -5.94 -7.16
N ARG A 288 2.20 -6.93 -6.84
CA ARG A 288 2.50 -7.94 -5.81
C ARG A 288 3.73 -8.76 -6.15
N ARG A 289 3.87 -9.19 -7.41
CA ARG A 289 5.06 -9.92 -7.90
C ARG A 289 6.34 -9.10 -7.78
N LYS A 290 6.29 -7.78 -7.98
CA LYS A 290 7.44 -6.89 -7.77
C LYS A 290 7.82 -6.76 -6.29
N CYS A 291 6.84 -6.79 -5.38
CA CYS A 291 7.05 -6.62 -3.95
C CYS A 291 7.35 -7.93 -3.19
N GLY A 292 7.03 -9.10 -3.74
CA GLY A 292 7.31 -10.40 -3.11
C GLY A 292 6.75 -11.61 -3.86
N PHE A 293 7.04 -12.81 -3.34
CA PHE A 293 6.52 -14.07 -3.88
C PHE A 293 5.12 -14.36 -3.32
N ALA A 294 4.08 -14.11 -4.12
CA ALA A 294 2.70 -14.50 -3.84
C ALA A 294 2.38 -15.80 -4.57
N SER A 295 1.86 -16.79 -3.85
CA SER A 295 1.67 -18.14 -4.39
C SER A 295 0.36 -18.37 -5.13
N GLU A 296 -0.63 -17.54 -4.86
CA GLU A 296 -1.93 -17.54 -5.51
C GLU A 296 -1.85 -17.06 -6.96
N ASP A 297 -0.79 -16.31 -7.30
CA ASP A 297 -0.60 -15.68 -8.61
C ASP A 297 0.31 -16.51 -9.54
N LEU A 298 0.62 -17.78 -9.23
CA LEU A 298 1.50 -18.60 -10.08
C LEU A 298 0.79 -19.06 -11.35
N ARG A 299 1.43 -18.77 -12.50
CA ARG A 299 1.00 -19.33 -13.79
C ARG A 299 1.25 -20.84 -13.81
N PRO A 300 0.51 -21.63 -14.60
CA PRO A 300 0.75 -23.07 -14.73
C PRO A 300 2.20 -23.41 -15.12
N GLU A 301 2.83 -22.59 -15.97
CA GLU A 301 4.24 -22.71 -16.37
C GLU A 301 5.23 -22.51 -15.20
N GLU A 302 4.80 -21.82 -14.14
CA GLU A 302 5.61 -21.50 -12.97
C GLU A 302 5.42 -22.54 -11.84
N GLN A 303 4.51 -23.51 -12.04
CA GLN A 303 4.24 -24.61 -11.10
C GLN A 303 5.22 -25.78 -11.25
N ASP A 304 6.38 -25.56 -11.85
CA ASP A 304 7.45 -26.54 -11.87
C ASP A 304 8.29 -26.43 -10.58
N PRO A 305 8.51 -27.54 -9.84
CA PRO A 305 9.33 -27.53 -8.62
C PRO A 305 10.76 -27.01 -8.87
N GLN A 306 11.29 -27.26 -10.06
CA GLN A 306 12.62 -26.77 -10.46
C GLN A 306 12.61 -25.26 -10.68
N TRP A 307 11.59 -24.72 -11.35
CA TRP A 307 11.43 -23.28 -11.54
C TRP A 307 11.32 -22.56 -10.19
N LEU A 308 10.54 -23.11 -9.27
CA LEU A 308 10.39 -22.58 -7.91
C LEU A 308 11.71 -22.61 -7.12
N LYS A 309 12.53 -23.63 -7.31
CA LYS A 309 13.87 -23.71 -6.74
C LYS A 309 14.74 -22.57 -7.27
N ASP A 310 14.78 -22.40 -8.59
CA ASP A 310 15.60 -21.37 -9.24
C ASP A 310 15.13 -19.94 -8.87
N LYS A 311 13.81 -19.73 -8.77
CA LYS A 311 13.24 -18.46 -8.30
C LYS A 311 13.58 -18.18 -6.83
N GLY A 312 13.54 -19.21 -5.98
CA GLY A 312 13.99 -19.10 -4.60
C GLY A 312 15.49 -18.75 -4.51
N ASP A 313 16.32 -19.31 -5.40
CA ASP A 313 17.76 -19.02 -5.46
C ASP A 313 18.01 -17.56 -5.87
N GLU A 314 17.21 -17.01 -6.79
CA GLU A 314 17.24 -15.59 -7.18
C GLU A 314 16.92 -14.69 -5.99
N PHE A 315 15.86 -14.97 -5.24
CA PHE A 315 15.51 -14.21 -4.03
C PHE A 315 16.57 -14.33 -2.94
N PHE A 316 17.17 -15.51 -2.78
CA PHE A 316 18.26 -15.72 -1.82
C PHE A 316 19.48 -14.88 -2.17
N LYS A 317 19.86 -14.81 -3.46
CA LYS A 317 20.95 -13.96 -3.95
C LYS A 317 20.63 -12.46 -3.79
N ALA A 318 19.37 -12.07 -3.96
CA ALA A 318 18.91 -10.71 -3.71
C ALA A 318 18.84 -10.34 -2.21
N GLY A 319 19.10 -11.28 -1.30
CA GLY A 319 19.03 -11.07 0.15
C GLY A 319 17.60 -11.07 0.73
N ASN A 320 16.59 -11.34 -0.10
CA ASN A 320 15.20 -11.45 0.35
C ASN A 320 14.89 -12.89 0.80
N TYR A 321 15.34 -13.22 2.01
CA TYR A 321 15.19 -14.58 2.55
C TYR A 321 13.73 -14.98 2.80
N ILE A 322 12.82 -14.02 3.09
CA ILE A 322 11.40 -14.31 3.33
C ILE A 322 10.74 -14.77 2.03
N ALA A 323 10.95 -14.04 0.93
CA ALA A 323 10.44 -14.44 -0.39
C ALA A 323 11.04 -15.77 -0.85
N ALA A 324 12.34 -15.99 -0.63
CA ALA A 324 12.99 -17.27 -0.92
C ALA A 324 12.35 -18.45 -0.17
N ILE A 325 12.11 -18.30 1.13
CA ILE A 325 11.43 -19.32 1.95
C ILE A 325 10.03 -19.61 1.40
N SER A 326 9.28 -18.58 0.98
CA SER A 326 7.96 -18.75 0.39
C SER A 326 8.03 -19.57 -0.90
N ALA A 327 8.92 -19.19 -1.83
CA ALA A 327 9.14 -19.91 -3.09
C ALA A 327 9.52 -21.38 -2.87
N TYR A 328 10.49 -21.66 -1.99
CA TYR A 328 10.86 -23.04 -1.67
C TYR A 328 9.74 -23.82 -1.00
N THR A 329 8.97 -23.18 -0.11
CA THR A 329 7.84 -23.83 0.57
C THR A 329 6.75 -24.22 -0.42
N HIS A 330 6.51 -23.39 -1.45
CA HIS A 330 5.63 -23.74 -2.55
C HIS A 330 6.21 -24.86 -3.41
N GLY A 331 7.50 -24.84 -3.71
CA GLY A 331 8.16 -25.95 -4.41
C GLY A 331 8.00 -27.28 -3.66
N ILE A 332 8.13 -27.25 -2.33
CA ILE A 332 7.98 -28.43 -1.47
C ILE A 332 6.54 -28.98 -1.49
N LYS A 333 5.53 -28.11 -1.57
CA LYS A 333 4.12 -28.53 -1.71
C LYS A 333 3.84 -29.24 -3.03
N LEU A 334 4.62 -28.94 -4.07
CA LEU A 334 4.49 -29.58 -5.39
C LEU A 334 5.37 -30.84 -5.50
N SER A 335 6.56 -30.82 -4.89
CA SER A 335 7.47 -31.95 -4.86
C SER A 335 8.18 -32.07 -3.51
N ASP A 336 7.62 -32.94 -2.68
CA ASP A 336 8.08 -33.26 -1.34
C ASP A 336 9.38 -34.09 -1.34
N LYS A 337 9.74 -34.66 -2.50
CA LYS A 337 10.89 -35.55 -2.68
C LYS A 337 12.16 -34.82 -3.13
N MET A 338 12.03 -33.55 -3.52
CA MET A 338 13.15 -32.77 -4.03
C MET A 338 14.01 -32.22 -2.88
N THR A 339 15.13 -32.88 -2.62
CA THR A 339 15.99 -32.57 -1.48
C THR A 339 16.63 -31.17 -1.54
N SER A 340 16.91 -30.66 -2.74
CA SER A 340 17.51 -29.34 -2.93
C SER A 340 16.64 -28.22 -2.35
N LEU A 341 15.31 -28.35 -2.40
CA LEU A 341 14.38 -27.36 -1.87
C LEU A 341 14.49 -27.25 -0.34
N TYR A 342 14.54 -28.38 0.37
CA TYR A 342 14.75 -28.38 1.83
C TYR A 342 16.14 -27.84 2.19
N ALA A 343 17.18 -28.25 1.45
CA ALA A 343 18.54 -27.77 1.67
C ALA A 343 18.66 -26.24 1.46
N ASN A 344 18.05 -25.68 0.42
CA ASN A 344 18.10 -24.24 0.15
C ASN A 344 17.17 -23.45 1.09
N ARG A 345 15.99 -23.98 1.43
CA ARG A 345 15.12 -23.39 2.46
C ARG A 345 15.81 -23.33 3.81
N SER A 346 16.52 -24.39 4.22
CA SER A 346 17.29 -24.36 5.47
C SER A 346 18.36 -23.27 5.47
N ALA A 347 19.02 -23.01 4.33
CA ALA A 347 19.99 -21.91 4.21
C ALA A 347 19.32 -20.54 4.40
N ALA A 348 18.15 -20.33 3.79
CA ALA A 348 17.37 -19.10 3.96
C ALA A 348 16.86 -18.93 5.41
N GLN A 349 16.40 -20.01 6.05
CA GLN A 349 15.97 -19.99 7.46
C GLN A 349 17.14 -19.68 8.40
N TYR A 350 18.32 -20.24 8.13
CA TYR A 350 19.53 -19.97 8.91
C TYR A 350 19.92 -18.49 8.81
N ALA A 351 19.91 -17.92 7.61
CA ALA A 351 20.20 -16.50 7.39
C ALA A 351 19.20 -15.56 8.09
N LEU A 352 17.94 -15.99 8.22
CA LEU A 352 16.89 -15.28 8.95
C LEU A 352 16.98 -15.43 10.48
N GLY A 353 17.86 -16.31 10.99
CA GLY A 353 17.97 -16.63 12.41
C GLY A 353 16.93 -17.63 12.93
N ASN A 354 16.15 -18.26 12.04
CA ASN A 354 15.15 -19.28 12.39
C ASN A 354 15.80 -20.67 12.54
N TYR A 355 16.69 -20.81 13.52
CA TYR A 355 17.54 -22.00 13.67
C TYR A 355 16.76 -23.30 13.90
N ARG A 356 15.61 -23.25 14.59
CA ARG A 356 14.77 -24.43 14.82
C ARG A 356 14.22 -25.01 13.51
N ARG A 357 13.60 -24.17 12.68
CA ARG A 357 13.07 -24.56 11.37
C ARG A 357 14.19 -24.99 10.42
N CYS A 358 15.34 -24.32 10.49
CA CYS A 358 16.54 -24.74 9.77
C CYS A 358 16.95 -26.17 10.13
N ALA A 359 16.99 -26.51 11.42
CA ALA A 359 17.36 -27.86 11.86
C ALA A 359 16.36 -28.91 11.36
N GLU A 360 15.06 -28.64 11.46
CA GLU A 360 13.99 -29.50 10.93
C GLU A 360 14.17 -29.74 9.42
N ASP A 361 14.39 -28.69 8.63
CA ASP A 361 14.61 -28.78 7.18
C ASP A 361 15.92 -29.53 6.82
N CYS A 362 16.99 -29.36 7.60
CA CYS A 362 18.21 -30.14 7.39
C CYS A 362 18.00 -31.63 7.72
N SER A 363 17.24 -31.96 8.77
CA SER A 363 16.92 -33.34 9.13
C SER A 363 16.07 -34.03 8.04
N THR A 364 15.04 -33.36 7.52
CA THR A 364 14.22 -33.91 6.43
C THR A 364 15.06 -34.06 5.15
N ALA A 365 15.91 -33.08 4.83
CA ALA A 365 16.81 -33.19 3.68
C ALA A 365 17.72 -34.42 3.79
N LEU A 366 18.32 -34.68 4.97
CA LEU A 366 19.17 -35.84 5.21
C LEU A 366 18.41 -37.18 5.10
N GLN A 367 17.15 -37.23 5.54
CA GLN A 367 16.30 -38.41 5.39
C GLN A 367 16.00 -38.73 3.92
N LEU A 368 15.83 -37.69 3.08
CA LEU A 368 15.64 -37.86 1.64
C LEU A 368 16.92 -38.27 0.90
N MET A 369 18.11 -37.99 1.45
CA MET A 369 19.41 -38.41 0.88
C MET A 369 19.80 -39.85 1.24
N ILE A 370 18.84 -40.77 1.23
CA ILE A 370 19.04 -42.21 1.45
C ILE A 370 18.70 -42.95 0.14
N PRO A 371 19.61 -43.77 -0.41
CA PRO A 371 20.88 -44.25 0.14
C PRO A 371 22.02 -43.21 0.09
N LYS A 372 22.98 -43.38 1.00
CA LYS A 372 24.22 -42.59 1.05
C LYS A 372 25.10 -42.96 -0.15
N CYS A 373 25.41 -42.00 -1.02
CA CYS A 373 26.23 -42.20 -2.22
C CYS A 373 27.22 -41.05 -2.41
N GLU A 374 28.27 -41.24 -3.22
CA GLU A 374 29.25 -40.17 -3.46
C GLU A 374 28.60 -38.93 -4.13
N GLY A 375 27.61 -39.13 -5.01
CA GLY A 375 26.90 -38.02 -5.66
C GLY A 375 26.12 -37.12 -4.69
N ASN A 376 25.70 -37.63 -3.53
CA ASN A 376 25.02 -36.82 -2.50
C ASN A 376 25.95 -36.40 -1.34
N ARG A 377 27.21 -36.81 -1.36
CA ARG A 377 28.18 -36.58 -0.28
C ARG A 377 28.33 -35.11 0.08
N GLU A 378 28.50 -34.24 -0.90
CA GLU A 378 28.68 -32.80 -0.67
C GLU A 378 27.41 -32.13 -0.14
N SER A 379 26.25 -32.47 -0.70
CA SER A 379 24.96 -31.96 -0.22
C SER A 379 24.65 -32.41 1.21
N ARG A 380 25.02 -33.65 1.56
CA ARG A 380 24.95 -34.15 2.95
C ARG A 380 25.91 -33.42 3.87
N ALA A 381 27.16 -33.19 3.45
CA ALA A 381 28.13 -32.42 4.22
C ALA A 381 27.61 -31.01 4.53
N ARG A 382 27.03 -30.32 3.53
CA ARG A 382 26.40 -29.00 3.71
C ARG A 382 25.21 -29.04 4.67
N CYS A 383 24.37 -30.07 4.60
CA CYS A 383 23.23 -30.23 5.52
C CYS A 383 23.68 -30.51 6.96
N HIS A 384 24.64 -31.42 7.17
CA HIS A 384 25.21 -31.70 8.48
C HIS A 384 25.89 -30.46 9.08
N ALA A 385 26.67 -29.72 8.27
CA ALA A 385 27.33 -28.50 8.72
C ALA A 385 26.32 -27.45 9.20
N ARG A 386 25.28 -27.20 8.40
CA ARG A 386 24.24 -26.22 8.75
C ARG A 386 23.39 -26.68 9.94
N LEU A 387 23.07 -27.97 10.02
CA LEU A 387 22.37 -28.55 11.17
C LEU A 387 23.17 -28.35 12.46
N GLY A 388 24.46 -28.72 12.44
CA GLY A 388 25.35 -28.56 13.58
C GLY A 388 25.49 -27.10 14.01
N ALA A 389 25.69 -26.19 13.04
CA ALA A 389 25.73 -24.76 13.30
C ALA A 389 24.42 -24.22 13.89
N ALA A 390 23.25 -24.66 13.37
CA ALA A 390 21.94 -24.27 13.88
C ALA A 390 21.73 -24.76 15.32
N LEU A 391 22.09 -26.00 15.62
CA LEU A 391 21.99 -26.59 16.96
C LEU A 391 22.92 -25.88 17.97
N CYS A 392 24.13 -25.52 17.57
CA CYS A 392 25.03 -24.70 18.38
C CYS A 392 24.43 -23.33 18.68
N LYS A 393 23.81 -22.64 17.70
CA LYS A 393 23.10 -21.37 17.93
C LYS A 393 21.87 -21.53 18.82
N LEU A 394 21.21 -22.69 18.80
CA LEU A 394 20.13 -23.07 19.73
C LEU A 394 20.63 -23.45 21.15
N SER A 395 21.93 -23.32 21.44
CA SER A 395 22.55 -23.71 22.71
C SER A 395 22.47 -25.22 23.02
N ALA A 396 22.45 -26.07 21.99
CA ALA A 396 22.50 -27.53 22.10
C ALA A 396 23.82 -28.11 21.53
N PRO A 397 24.99 -27.79 22.11
CA PRO A 397 26.29 -28.19 21.57
C PRO A 397 26.52 -29.70 21.60
N GLN A 398 25.89 -30.41 22.54
CA GLN A 398 25.96 -31.87 22.68
C GLN A 398 25.51 -32.59 21.41
N HIS A 399 24.53 -32.02 20.70
CA HIS A 399 24.06 -32.52 19.41
C HIS A 399 24.71 -31.81 18.23
N GLY A 400 25.04 -30.51 18.36
CA GLY A 400 25.58 -29.71 17.26
C GLY A 400 27.03 -30.05 16.87
N ILE A 401 27.91 -30.26 17.84
CA ILE A 401 29.34 -30.55 17.57
C ILE A 401 29.52 -31.88 16.82
N PRO A 402 28.88 -33.00 17.21
CA PRO A 402 28.94 -34.24 16.44
C PRO A 402 28.51 -34.08 14.98
N GLU A 403 27.50 -33.26 14.70
CA GLU A 403 27.03 -32.99 13.33
C GLU A 403 28.06 -32.18 12.51
N LEU A 404 28.79 -31.25 13.13
CA LEU A 404 29.90 -30.56 12.47
C LEU A 404 31.08 -31.53 12.20
N GLU A 405 31.36 -32.46 13.12
CA GLU A 405 32.38 -33.50 12.93
C GLU A 405 32.02 -34.48 11.81
N THR A 406 30.75 -34.89 11.71
CA THR A 406 30.29 -35.72 10.59
C THR A 406 30.38 -34.97 9.27
N ALA A 407 30.05 -33.67 9.25
CA ALA A 407 30.22 -32.83 8.08
C ALA A 407 31.69 -32.74 7.62
N LEU A 408 32.63 -32.58 8.56
CA LEU A 408 34.06 -32.53 8.27
C LEU A 408 34.59 -33.87 7.75
N LYS A 409 34.11 -35.01 8.29
CA LYS A 409 34.43 -36.34 7.76
C LYS A 409 33.96 -36.52 6.31
N LEU A 410 32.82 -35.94 5.95
CA LEU A 410 32.30 -35.99 4.58
C LEU A 410 33.07 -35.04 3.64
N ALA A 411 33.40 -33.83 4.08
CA ALA A 411 34.11 -32.82 3.28
C ALA A 411 35.34 -32.27 4.03
N PRO A 412 36.47 -33.02 4.03
CA PRO A 412 37.67 -32.63 4.78
C PRO A 412 38.38 -31.39 4.21
N ASP A 413 38.13 -31.07 2.93
CA ASP A 413 38.78 -29.95 2.24
C ASP A 413 38.11 -28.60 2.55
N ASN A 414 36.91 -28.61 3.16
CA ASN A 414 36.17 -27.38 3.40
C ASN A 414 36.63 -26.69 4.70
N ASP A 415 37.41 -25.62 4.54
CA ASP A 415 37.92 -24.82 5.64
C ASP A 415 36.84 -24.05 6.42
N THR A 416 35.67 -23.77 5.83
CA THR A 416 34.59 -23.08 6.58
C THR A 416 34.07 -23.98 7.70
N ILE A 417 33.87 -25.27 7.41
CA ILE A 417 33.38 -26.24 8.39
C ILE A 417 34.40 -26.44 9.53
N LYS A 418 35.71 -26.45 9.21
CA LYS A 418 36.77 -26.50 10.23
C LYS A 418 36.70 -25.31 11.16
N ARG A 419 36.60 -24.09 10.61
CA ARG A 419 36.48 -22.86 11.40
C ARG A 419 35.24 -22.88 12.29
N ASP A 420 34.09 -23.27 11.74
CA ASP A 420 32.82 -23.34 12.49
C ASP A 420 32.90 -24.38 13.64
N LEU A 421 33.57 -25.52 13.40
CA LEU A 421 33.81 -26.55 14.41
C LEU A 421 34.73 -26.04 15.53
N ASP A 422 35.84 -25.41 15.17
CA ASP A 422 36.80 -24.88 16.14
C ASP A 422 36.18 -23.73 16.95
N GLU A 423 35.42 -22.84 16.31
CA GLU A 423 34.67 -21.77 16.98
C GLU A 423 33.65 -22.36 17.96
N ALA A 424 32.88 -23.37 17.55
CA ALA A 424 31.92 -24.04 18.42
C ALA A 424 32.61 -24.70 19.61
N LYS A 425 33.70 -25.45 19.38
CA LYS A 425 34.46 -26.11 20.46
C LYS A 425 35.04 -25.09 21.45
N ASN A 426 35.65 -24.03 20.94
CA ASN A 426 36.20 -22.97 21.78
C ASN A 426 35.11 -22.25 22.58
N TYR A 427 33.99 -21.88 21.95
CA TYR A 427 32.92 -21.16 22.63
C TYR A 427 32.30 -21.95 23.79
N PHE A 428 32.17 -23.27 23.65
CA PHE A 428 31.57 -24.13 24.68
C PHE A 428 32.57 -24.74 25.66
N SER A 429 33.88 -24.77 25.36
CA SER A 429 34.91 -25.28 26.29
C SER A 429 35.21 -24.33 27.47
N PHE A 430 34.99 -23.02 27.32
CA PHE A 430 35.22 -22.02 28.39
C PHE A 430 34.07 -21.89 29.41
N LYS A 431 33.00 -22.69 29.28
CA LYS A 431 31.81 -22.60 30.15
C LYS A 431 31.72 -23.67 31.25
N ASP A 432 32.67 -24.59 31.27
CA ASP A 432 32.91 -25.51 32.38
C ASP A 432 34.04 -24.96 33.26
#